data_AF-A0A1Q9GF64-F1
#
_entry.id   AF-A0A1Q9GF64-F1
#
_cell.length_a   1.000
_cell.length_b   1.000
_cell.length_c   1.000
_cell.angle_alpha   90.00
_cell.angle_beta   90.00
_cell.angle_gamma   90.00
#
_symmetry.space_group_name_H-M   'P 1'
#
loop_
_entity.id
_entity.type
_entity.pdbx_description
1 polymer ?
#
loop_
_entity_poly.entity_id
_entity_poly.type
_entity_poly.pdbx_seq_one_letter_code
_entity_poly.pdbx_strand_id
1 'polypeptide(L)'
;MDVEQAKSAMQTLLTNFLEQQQWALAMPVAHWLAANGDDMACALRPQLHNYLDEYESALEALSVVPIALRHRLVVRRAEASALYALGYHQLAREVLLRCPPEELL
;
A
#
# COMPACT_ATOMS: atom_id res chain seq x y z
N MET A 1 -21.97 15.37 9.33
CA MET A 1 -20.52 15.46 9.05
C MET A 1 -20.36 15.36 7.56
N ASP A 2 -19.66 16.31 6.95
CA ASP A 2 -19.38 16.29 5.52
C ASP A 2 -18.39 15.15 5.20
N VAL A 3 -18.51 14.53 4.03
CA VAL A 3 -17.65 13.41 3.60
C VAL A 3 -16.20 13.85 3.55
N GLU A 4 -15.92 15.08 3.12
CA GLU A 4 -14.56 15.63 3.09
C GLU A 4 -13.99 15.82 4.50
N GLN A 5 -14.83 16.22 5.47
CA GLN A 5 -14.40 16.33 6.87
C GLN A 5 -14.11 14.94 7.48
N ALA A 6 -14.90 13.93 7.12
CA ALA A 6 -14.66 12.55 7.52
C ALA A 6 -13.36 12.00 6.90
N LYS A 7 -13.09 12.27 5.62
CA LYS A 7 -11.84 11.89 4.96
C LYS A 7 -10.64 12.51 5.63
N SER A 8 -10.67 13.81 5.93
CA SER A 8 -9.58 14.49 6.64
C SER A 8 -9.30 13.85 8.01
N ALA A 9 -10.34 13.56 8.80
CA ALA A 9 -10.18 12.89 10.09
C ALA A 9 -9.60 11.48 9.95
N MET A 10 -10.06 10.71 8.95
CA MET A 10 -9.57 9.37 8.68
C MET A 10 -8.12 9.36 8.17
N GLN A 11 -7.71 10.36 7.39
CA GLN A 11 -6.31 10.55 6.99
C GLN A 11 -5.41 10.80 8.20
N THR A 12 -5.81 11.70 9.11
CA THR A 12 -5.08 11.91 10.36
C THR A 12 -4.99 10.63 11.19
N LEU A 13 -6.09 9.88 11.30
CA LEU A 13 -6.12 8.63 12.02
C LEU A 13 -5.19 7.58 11.39
N LEU A 14 -5.19 7.47 10.06
CA LEU A 14 -4.31 6.57 9.33
C LEU A 14 -2.84 6.92 9.61
N THR A 15 -2.47 8.19 9.49
CA THR A 15 -1.10 8.65 9.78
C THR A 15 -0.67 8.26 11.19
N ASN A 16 -1.52 8.50 12.20
CA ASN A 16 -1.22 8.15 13.58
C ASN A 16 -1.01 6.64 13.76
N PHE A 17 -1.84 5.80 13.12
CA PHE A 17 -1.67 4.34 13.17
C PHE A 17 -0.41 3.86 12.46
N LEU A 18 -0.04 4.49 11.33
CA LEU A 18 1.20 4.18 10.62
C LEU A 18 2.44 4.54 11.47
N GLU A 19 2.46 5.72 12.09
CA GLU A 19 3.54 6.16 12.97
C GLU A 19 3.70 5.24 14.19
N GLN A 20 2.58 4.77 14.75
CA GLN A 20 2.55 3.85 15.89
C GLN A 20 2.70 2.37 15.50
N GLN A 21 2.90 2.08 14.21
CA GLN A 21 3.02 0.72 13.69
C GLN A 21 1.83 -0.19 14.00
N GLN A 22 0.64 0.40 14.13
CA GLN A 22 -0.61 -0.31 14.42
C GLN A 22 -1.28 -0.78 13.12
N TRP A 23 -0.64 -1.73 12.42
CA TRP A 23 -1.04 -2.16 11.07
C TRP A 23 -2.46 -2.71 10.98
N ALA A 24 -2.87 -3.51 11.98
CA ALA A 24 -4.21 -4.08 12.04
C ALA A 24 -5.31 -3.02 12.17
N LEU A 25 -5.00 -1.88 12.79
CA LEU A 25 -5.90 -0.73 12.90
C LEU A 25 -5.81 0.18 11.66
N ALA A 26 -4.63 0.30 11.06
CA ALA A 26 -4.41 1.07 9.84
C ALA A 26 -5.16 0.50 8.63
N MET A 27 -5.19 -0.83 8.49
CA MET A 27 -5.81 -1.51 7.34
C MET A 27 -7.28 -1.12 7.08
N PRO A 28 -8.22 -1.23 8.04
CA PRO A 28 -9.62 -0.85 7.80
C PRO A 28 -9.78 0.64 7.49
N VAL A 29 -8.95 1.51 8.07
CA VAL A 29 -8.96 2.95 7.77
C VAL A 29 -8.49 3.21 6.34
N ALA A 30 -7.39 2.58 5.91
CA ALA A 30 -6.90 2.67 4.54
C ALA A 30 -7.92 2.13 3.52
N HIS A 31 -8.62 1.04 3.86
CA HIS A 31 -9.69 0.50 3.02
C HIS A 31 -10.85 1.50 2.86
N TRP A 32 -11.32 2.08 3.97
CA TRP A 32 -12.38 3.08 3.93
C TRP A 32 -11.97 4.31 3.12
N LEU A 33 -10.76 4.83 3.32
CA LEU A 33 -10.23 5.97 2.58
C LEU A 33 -10.15 5.68 1.07
N ALA A 34 -9.61 4.52 0.69
CA ALA A 34 -9.53 4.10 -0.70
C ALA A 34 -10.92 4.00 -1.37
N ALA A 35 -11.91 3.45 -0.66
CA ALA A 35 -13.29 3.40 -1.14
C ALA A 35 -13.93 4.80 -1.32
N ASN A 36 -13.38 5.83 -0.67
CA ASN A 36 -13.81 7.23 -0.76
C ASN A 36 -12.85 8.09 -1.62
N GLY A 37 -12.09 7.45 -2.52
CA GLY A 37 -11.27 8.12 -3.53
C GLY A 37 -9.95 8.66 -3.02
N ASP A 38 -9.43 8.16 -1.90
CA ASP A 38 -8.06 8.45 -1.46
C ASP A 38 -7.07 7.48 -2.14
N ASP A 39 -6.48 7.99 -3.21
CA ASP A 39 -5.48 7.29 -4.02
C ASP A 39 -4.24 6.87 -3.22
N MET A 40 -3.81 7.67 -2.25
CA MET A 40 -2.65 7.37 -1.42
C MET A 40 -2.95 6.21 -0.47
N ALA A 41 -4.12 6.25 0.19
CA ALA A 41 -4.57 5.15 1.03
C ALA A 41 -4.69 3.84 0.23
N CYS A 42 -5.17 3.93 -1.02
CA CYS A 42 -5.22 2.77 -1.92
C CYS A 42 -3.81 2.20 -2.21
N ALA A 43 -2.84 3.06 -2.52
CA ALA A 43 -1.45 2.67 -2.79
C ALA A 43 -0.73 2.05 -1.58
N LEU A 44 -1.15 2.37 -0.35
CA LEU A 44 -0.58 1.81 0.88
C LEU A 44 -1.09 0.41 1.24
N ARG A 45 -2.27 0.00 0.73
CA ARG A 45 -2.90 -1.28 1.12
C ARG A 45 -2.02 -2.51 0.89
N PRO A 46 -1.31 -2.68 -0.25
CA PRO A 46 -0.41 -3.81 -0.44
C PRO A 46 0.68 -3.88 0.65
N GLN A 47 1.22 -2.72 1.04
CA GLN A 47 2.24 -2.65 2.08
C GLN A 47 1.67 -3.01 3.45
N LEU A 48 0.45 -2.55 3.76
CA LEU A 48 -0.23 -2.91 5.02
C LEU A 48 -0.51 -4.42 5.11
N HIS A 49 -0.90 -5.06 4.01
CA HIS A 49 -1.07 -6.52 3.97
C HIS A 49 0.27 -7.24 4.23
N ASN A 50 1.38 -6.76 3.66
CA ASN A 50 2.70 -7.31 3.96
C ASN A 50 3.07 -7.19 5.44
N TYR A 51 2.78 -6.06 6.10
CA TYR A 51 3.03 -5.90 7.53
C TYR A 51 2.16 -6.79 8.42
N LEU A 52 1.08 -7.34 7.87
CA LEU A 52 0.20 -8.31 8.51
C LEU A 52 0.53 -9.76 8.11
N ASP A 53 1.63 -9.98 7.38
CA ASP A 53 2.03 -11.28 6.80
C ASP A 53 0.99 -11.89 5.83
N GLU A 54 0.12 -11.05 5.25
CA GLU A 54 -0.94 -11.44 4.31
C GLU A 54 -0.46 -11.27 2.85
N TYR A 55 0.58 -11.99 2.46
CA TYR A 55 1.29 -11.74 1.19
C TYR A 55 0.45 -12.00 -0.07
N GLU A 56 -0.47 -12.97 -0.06
CA GLU A 56 -1.40 -13.20 -1.17
C GLU A 56 -2.38 -12.03 -1.31
N SER A 57 -2.98 -11.59 -0.21
CA SER A 57 -3.84 -10.42 -0.14
C SER A 57 -3.11 -9.14 -0.57
N ALA A 58 -1.81 -9.02 -0.29
CA ALA A 58 -0.99 -7.91 -0.75
C ALA A 58 -0.92 -7.85 -2.29
N LEU A 59 -0.75 -9.00 -2.95
CA LEU A 59 -0.74 -9.08 -4.42
C LEU A 59 -2.13 -8.84 -5.01
N GLU A 60 -3.18 -9.37 -4.39
CA GLU A 60 -4.57 -9.08 -4.80
C GLU A 60 -4.88 -7.59 -4.69
N ALA A 61 -4.42 -6.93 -3.62
CA ALA A 61 -4.60 -5.50 -3.42
C ALA A 61 -3.96 -4.65 -4.53
N LEU A 62 -2.91 -5.13 -5.22
CA LEU A 62 -2.33 -4.42 -6.37
C LEU A 62 -3.32 -4.29 -7.54
N SER A 63 -4.28 -5.22 -7.67
CA SER A 63 -5.27 -5.20 -8.75
C SER A 63 -6.18 -3.97 -8.68
N VAL A 64 -6.41 -3.45 -7.47
CA VAL A 64 -7.27 -2.28 -7.22
C VAL A 64 -6.48 -0.97 -7.09
N VAL A 65 -5.14 -1.02 -7.04
CA VAL A 65 -4.30 0.18 -7.10
C VAL A 65 -4.41 0.81 -8.50
N PRO A 66 -4.73 2.13 -8.61
CA PRO A 66 -4.76 2.84 -9.87
C PRO A 66 -3.47 2.65 -10.68
N ILE A 67 -3.59 2.43 -11.99
CA ILE A 67 -2.44 2.18 -12.89
C ILE A 67 -1.39 3.29 -12.77
N ALA A 68 -1.84 4.54 -12.64
CA ALA A 68 -0.99 5.72 -12.46
C ALA A 68 -0.20 5.72 -11.15
N LEU A 69 -0.48 4.84 -10.19
CA LEU A 69 0.23 4.75 -8.91
C LEU A 69 1.08 3.48 -8.81
N ARG A 70 0.88 2.48 -9.67
CA ARG A 70 1.60 1.19 -9.61
C ARG A 70 3.10 1.31 -9.82
N HIS A 71 3.56 2.40 -10.44
CA HIS A 71 4.99 2.66 -10.62
C HIS A 71 5.65 3.32 -9.41
N ARG A 72 4.87 3.84 -8.45
CA ARG A 72 5.41 4.47 -7.24
C ARG A 72 6.22 3.44 -6.46
N LEU A 73 7.36 3.89 -5.95
CA LEU A 73 8.27 3.06 -5.17
C LEU A 73 7.57 2.29 -4.03
N VAL A 74 6.64 2.93 -3.31
CA VAL A 74 5.90 2.29 -2.20
C VAL A 74 5.11 1.05 -2.67
N VAL A 75 4.46 1.14 -3.84
CA VAL A 75 3.67 0.04 -4.41
C VAL A 75 4.59 -1.05 -4.95
N ARG A 76 5.67 -0.66 -5.66
CA ARG A 76 6.67 -1.59 -6.20
C ARG A 76 7.42 -2.35 -5.11
N ARG A 77 7.78 -1.68 -4.01
CA ARG A 77 8.39 -2.33 -2.84
C ARG A 77 7.43 -3.31 -2.19
N ALA A 78 6.15 -2.95 -2.06
CA ALA A 78 5.15 -3.85 -1.52
C ALA A 78 4.95 -5.09 -2.41
N GLU A 79 4.84 -4.90 -3.73
CA GLU A 79 4.77 -6.00 -4.72
C GLU A 79 5.99 -6.93 -4.61
N ALA A 80 7.20 -6.36 -4.63
CA ALA A 80 8.43 -7.14 -4.54
C ALA A 80 8.55 -7.88 -3.19
N SER A 81 8.16 -7.25 -2.09
CA SER A 81 8.19 -7.85 -0.75
C SER A 81 7.25 -9.05 -0.66
N ALA A 82 6.02 -8.92 -1.17
CA ALA A 82 5.05 -10.01 -1.20
C ALA A 82 5.55 -11.18 -2.06
N LEU A 83 6.03 -10.90 -3.27
CA LEU A 83 6.60 -11.89 -4.17
C LEU A 83 7.78 -12.63 -3.54
N TYR A 84 8.66 -11.90 -2.86
CA TYR A 84 9.82 -12.49 -2.20
C TYR A 84 9.41 -13.43 -1.06
N ALA A 85 8.46 -13.01 -0.22
CA ALA A 85 7.94 -13.82 0.88
C ALA A 85 7.26 -15.11 0.40
N LEU A 86 6.62 -15.06 -0.77
CA LEU A 86 6.01 -16.21 -1.44
C LEU A 86 7.01 -17.09 -2.23
N GLY A 87 8.31 -16.77 -2.22
CA GLY A 87 9.36 -17.55 -2.87
C GLY A 87 9.65 -17.19 -4.33
N TYR A 88 8.96 -16.19 -4.90
CA TYR A 88 9.18 -15.71 -6.26
C TYR A 88 10.35 -14.72 -6.36
N HIS A 89 11.52 -15.10 -5.86
CA HIS A 89 12.67 -14.20 -5.68
C HIS A 89 13.15 -13.52 -6.98
N GLN A 90 13.15 -14.24 -8.10
CA GLN A 90 13.52 -13.65 -9.39
C GLN A 90 12.54 -12.55 -9.81
N LEU A 91 11.23 -12.81 -9.68
CA LEU A 91 10.21 -11.83 -10.04
C LEU A 91 10.26 -10.60 -9.13
N ALA A 92 10.45 -10.80 -7.82
CA ALA A 92 10.65 -9.71 -6.86
C ALA A 92 11.82 -8.79 -7.26
N ARG A 93 12.94 -9.39 -7.67
CA ARG A 93 14.11 -8.65 -8.16
C ARG A 93 13.79 -7.86 -9.43
N GLU A 94 13.10 -8.48 -10.39
CA GLU A 94 12.70 -7.81 -11.64
C GLU A 94 11.78 -6.61 -11.38
N VAL A 95 10.85 -6.73 -10.43
CA VAL A 95 9.95 -5.62 -10.04
C VAL A 95 10.74 -4.42 -9.53
N LEU A 96 11.76 -4.64 -8.67
CA LEU A 96 12.60 -3.55 -8.15
C LEU A 96 13.53 -2.96 -9.21
N LEU A 97 14.07 -3.77 -10.11
CA LEU A 97 15.00 -3.30 -11.15
C LEU A 97 14.31 -2.52 -12.28
N ARG A 98 13.00 -2.67 -12.44
CA ARG A 98 12.19 -1.90 -13.39
C ARG A 98 11.74 -0.54 -12.83
N CYS A 99 12.15 -0.16 -11.61
CA CYS A 99 11.91 1.18 -11.08
C CYS A 99 12.86 2.19 -11.75
N PRO A 100 12.36 3.36 -12.20
CA PRO A 100 13.22 4.44 -12.65
C PRO A 100 14.19 4.85 -11.52
N PRO A 101 15.48 5.11 -11.83
CA PRO A 101 16.49 5.43 -10.81
C PRO A 101 16.16 6.68 -9.97
N GLU A 102 15.27 7.54 -10.46
CA GLU A 102 14.87 8.80 -9.84
C GLU A 102 14.05 8.65 -8.55
N GLU A 103 13.47 7.48 -8.28
CA GLU A 103 12.71 7.20 -7.03
C GLU A 103 13.51 6.37 -6.00
N LEU A 104 14.79 6.07 -6.24
CA LEU A 104 15.61 5.23 -5.35
C LEU A 104 16.45 6.01 -4.31
N LEU A 105 16.31 7.34 -4.25
CA LEU A 105 17.04 8.24 -3.35
C LEU A 105 16.14 8.76 -2.22
#